data_AF-A0A2N5A7M2-F1
#
_entry.id   AF-A0A2N5A7M2-F1
#
_cell.length_a   1.000
_cell.length_b   1.000
_cell.length_c   1.000
_cell.angle_alpha   90.00
_cell.angle_beta   90.00
_cell.angle_gamma   90.00
#
_symmetry.space_group_name_H-M   'P 1'
#
loop_
_entity.id
_entity.type
_entity.pdbx_description
1 polymer ?
#
loop_
_entity_poly.entity_id
_entity_poly.type
_entity_poly.pdbx_seq_one_letter_code
_entity_poly.pdbx_strand_id
1 'polypeptide(L)'
;VERFETRFFFSWLMTQVPGAEQQLAHYRDLKRLALESYRRKLAWLRARQAAPQVQAHFQQITARWASALADPAALSRLFAVEAFRSHVLDIEDDLHGQSCTLLTLQRIDWVLNQLEQHYRFIADEGGLFYDNEGKSQQALLSSYAQKRQQAQRYLQNASTPG
;
A
#
# COMPACT_ATOMS: atom_id res chain seq x y z
N VAL A 1 0.11 -8.36 -7.25
CA VAL A 1 -0.99 -8.12 -6.28
C VAL A 1 -1.75 -6.90 -6.79
N GLU A 2 -3.05 -7.08 -7.00
CA GLU A 2 -3.88 -6.34 -7.98
C GLU A 2 -4.25 -4.91 -7.56
N ARG A 3 -4.46 -4.04 -8.56
CA ARG A 3 -4.83 -2.61 -8.48
C ARG A 3 -5.97 -2.25 -7.52
N PHE A 4 -6.79 -3.22 -7.12
CA PHE A 4 -7.93 -3.00 -6.22
C PHE A 4 -7.49 -2.58 -4.82
N GLU A 5 -6.56 -3.33 -4.22
CA GLU A 5 -6.06 -3.02 -2.88
C GLU A 5 -5.29 -1.69 -2.91
N THR A 6 -4.49 -1.47 -3.96
CA THR A 6 -3.56 -0.33 -4.01
C THR A 6 -4.22 1.01 -4.34
N ARG A 7 -5.29 1.06 -5.14
CA ARG A 7 -5.85 2.34 -5.64
C ARG A 7 -7.17 2.74 -4.99
N PHE A 8 -8.04 1.76 -4.69
CA PHE A 8 -9.40 2.04 -4.21
C PHE A 8 -9.56 1.82 -2.72
N PHE A 9 -9.08 0.69 -2.20
CA PHE A 9 -9.38 0.30 -0.83
C PHE A 9 -8.73 1.22 0.22
N PHE A 10 -7.41 1.42 0.17
CA PHE A 10 -6.74 2.30 1.16
C PHE A 10 -7.13 3.78 1.00
N SER A 11 -7.47 4.21 -0.21
CA SER A 11 -8.05 5.54 -0.46
C SER A 11 -9.40 5.71 0.23
N TRP A 12 -10.27 4.70 0.12
CA TRP A 12 -11.56 4.69 0.81
C TRP A 12 -11.37 4.63 2.34
N LEU A 13 -10.44 3.80 2.84
CA LEU A 13 -10.12 3.76 4.27
C LEU A 13 -9.67 5.13 4.80
N MET A 14 -8.76 5.79 4.09
CA MET A 14 -8.22 7.10 4.48
C MET A 14 -9.28 8.21 4.49
N THR A 15 -10.29 8.13 3.62
CA THR A 15 -11.26 9.23 3.42
C THR A 15 -12.63 8.99 4.04
N GLN A 16 -13.06 7.74 4.21
CA GLN A 16 -14.42 7.39 4.62
C GLN A 16 -14.49 6.62 5.94
N VAL A 17 -13.41 5.96 6.36
CA VAL A 17 -13.42 5.10 7.55
C VAL A 17 -12.69 5.77 8.71
N PRO A 18 -13.41 6.15 9.78
CA PRO A 18 -12.80 6.82 10.91
C PRO A 18 -12.05 5.83 11.81
N GLY A 19 -10.79 6.14 12.09
CA GLY A 19 -10.00 5.46 13.12
C GLY A 19 -9.38 4.13 12.68
N ALA A 20 -8.21 3.84 13.24
CA ALA A 20 -7.40 2.68 12.86
C ALA A 20 -8.09 1.33 13.14
N GLU A 21 -8.91 1.25 14.19
CA GLU A 21 -9.62 0.02 14.56
C GLU A 21 -10.64 -0.40 13.49
N GLN A 22 -11.47 0.55 13.03
CA GLN A 22 -12.47 0.28 11.98
C GLN A 22 -11.78 -0.01 10.65
N GLN A 23 -10.71 0.72 10.32
CA GLN A 23 -9.92 0.47 9.12
C GLN A 23 -9.34 -0.96 9.11
N LEU A 24 -8.79 -1.40 10.25
CA LEU A 24 -8.27 -2.76 10.40
C LEU A 24 -9.37 -3.82 10.32
N ALA A 25 -10.57 -3.52 10.83
CA ALA A 25 -11.72 -4.42 10.73
C ALA A 25 -12.13 -4.64 9.27
N HIS A 26 -12.28 -3.56 8.49
CA HIS A 26 -12.57 -3.66 7.05
C HIS A 26 -11.45 -4.37 6.29
N TYR A 27 -10.19 -4.12 6.65
CA TYR A 27 -9.06 -4.80 6.05
C TYR A 27 -9.06 -6.31 6.35
N ARG A 28 -9.44 -6.71 7.57
CA ARG A 28 -9.60 -8.13 7.92
C ARG A 28 -10.60 -8.82 6.99
N ASP A 29 -11.75 -8.19 6.78
CA ASP A 29 -12.81 -8.77 5.95
C ASP A 29 -12.40 -8.84 4.48
N LEU A 30 -11.74 -7.80 3.97
CA LEU A 30 -11.12 -7.83 2.65
C LEU A 30 -10.13 -8.99 2.52
N LYS A 31 -9.23 -9.17 3.51
CA LYS A 31 -8.20 -10.22 3.45
C LYS A 31 -8.77 -11.62 3.56
N ARG A 32 -9.89 -11.83 4.25
CA ARG A 32 -10.61 -13.12 4.23
C ARG A 32 -11.10 -13.47 2.83
N LEU A 33 -11.77 -12.52 2.17
CA LEU A 33 -12.28 -12.70 0.80
C LEU A 33 -11.13 -12.88 -0.21
N ALA A 34 -10.07 -12.09 -0.09
CA ALA A 34 -8.89 -12.17 -0.94
C ALA A 34 -8.19 -13.53 -0.79
N LEU A 35 -8.04 -14.03 0.45
CA LEU A 35 -7.45 -15.34 0.73
C LEU A 35 -8.24 -16.48 0.09
N GLU A 36 -9.57 -16.47 0.22
CA GLU A 36 -10.42 -17.47 -0.43
C GLU A 36 -10.28 -17.43 -1.95
N SER A 37 -10.31 -16.25 -2.55
CA SER A 37 -10.14 -16.07 -3.99
C SER A 37 -8.78 -16.58 -4.46
N TYR A 38 -7.70 -16.25 -3.76
CA TYR A 38 -6.35 -16.66 -4.12
C TYR A 38 -6.11 -18.16 -3.89
N ARG A 39 -6.76 -18.78 -2.91
CA ARG A 39 -6.77 -20.24 -2.74
C ARG A 39 -7.44 -20.95 -3.92
N ARG A 40 -8.59 -20.46 -4.39
CA ARG A 40 -9.24 -20.99 -5.60
C ARG A 40 -8.34 -20.83 -6.83
N LYS A 41 -7.69 -19.67 -6.98
CA LYS A 41 -6.73 -19.41 -8.06
C LYS A 41 -5.54 -20.38 -8.00
N LEU A 42 -4.96 -20.62 -6.82
CA LEU A 42 -3.87 -21.57 -6.64
C LEU A 42 -4.28 -23.00 -6.99
N ALA A 43 -5.47 -23.44 -6.57
CA ALA A 43 -5.99 -24.76 -6.93
C ALA A 43 -6.16 -24.91 -8.44
N TRP A 44 -6.70 -23.89 -9.10
CA TRP A 44 -6.84 -23.85 -10.56
C TRP A 44 -5.48 -23.88 -11.29
N LEU A 45 -4.48 -23.12 -10.79
CA LEU A 45 -3.13 -23.10 -11.36
C LEU A 45 -2.45 -24.47 -11.26
N ARG A 46 -2.62 -25.15 -10.12
CA ARG A 46 -2.14 -26.52 -9.89
C ARG A 46 -2.78 -27.52 -10.84
N ALA A 47 -4.11 -27.47 -10.98
CA ALA A 47 -4.85 -28.33 -11.88
C ALA A 47 -4.43 -28.18 -13.35
N ARG A 48 -3.95 -26.98 -13.74
CA ARG A 48 -3.46 -26.67 -15.09
C ARG A 48 -1.95 -26.81 -15.24
N GLN A 49 -1.26 -27.34 -14.23
CA GLN A 49 0.19 -27.53 -14.25
C GLN A 49 0.95 -26.24 -14.60
N ALA A 50 0.48 -25.08 -14.10
CA ALA A 50 1.16 -23.82 -14.28
C ALA A 50 2.61 -23.90 -13.78
N ALA A 51 3.50 -23.07 -14.33
CA ALA A 51 4.92 -23.11 -13.98
C ALA A 51 5.15 -23.06 -12.44
N PRO A 52 6.08 -23.84 -11.87
CA PRO A 52 6.26 -23.97 -10.42
C PRO A 52 6.43 -22.64 -9.69
N GLN A 53 7.16 -21.69 -10.29
CA GLN A 53 7.37 -20.36 -9.72
C GLN A 53 6.07 -19.56 -9.57
N VAL A 54 5.11 -19.74 -10.49
CA VAL A 54 3.80 -19.09 -10.41
C VAL A 54 2.99 -19.69 -9.28
N GLN A 55 2.99 -21.02 -9.15
CA GLN A 55 2.31 -21.69 -8.04
C GLN A 55 2.91 -21.29 -6.69
N ALA A 56 4.24 -21.26 -6.58
CA ALA A 56 4.97 -20.87 -5.38
C ALA A 56 4.63 -19.43 -4.96
N HIS A 57 4.55 -18.50 -5.93
CA HIS A 57 4.17 -17.11 -5.67
C HIS A 57 2.78 -17.00 -5.02
N PHE A 58 1.76 -17.65 -5.58
CA PHE A 58 0.40 -17.61 -5.00
C PHE A 58 0.31 -18.39 -3.68
N GLN A 59 1.10 -19.44 -3.51
CA GLN A 59 1.22 -20.15 -2.24
C GLN A 59 1.81 -19.27 -1.13
N GLN A 60 2.86 -18.50 -1.43
CA GLN A 60 3.46 -17.57 -0.47
C GLN A 60 2.48 -16.46 -0.06
N ILE A 61 1.76 -15.86 -1.02
CA ILE A 61 0.73 -14.84 -0.73
C ILE A 61 -0.36 -15.40 0.19
N THR A 62 -0.93 -16.56 -0.17
CA THR A 62 -2.01 -17.17 0.62
C THR A 62 -1.55 -17.60 2.01
N ALA A 63 -0.31 -18.10 2.16
CA ALA A 63 0.25 -18.42 3.46
C ALA A 63 0.45 -17.18 4.33
N ARG A 64 1.00 -16.09 3.77
CA ARG A 64 1.19 -14.81 4.49
C ARG A 64 -0.13 -14.25 5.00
N TRP A 65 -1.15 -14.20 4.15
CA TRP A 65 -2.47 -13.71 4.56
C TRP A 65 -3.16 -14.61 5.57
N ALA A 66 -3.07 -15.94 5.42
CA ALA A 66 -3.62 -16.88 6.39
C ALA A 66 -2.97 -16.71 7.78
N SER A 67 -1.64 -16.55 7.82
CA SER A 67 -0.92 -16.29 9.06
C SER A 67 -1.32 -14.96 9.69
N ALA A 68 -1.44 -13.90 8.89
CA ALA A 68 -1.85 -12.58 9.37
C ALA A 68 -3.28 -12.60 9.92
N LEU A 69 -4.21 -13.32 9.28
CA LEU A 69 -5.59 -13.43 9.74
C LEU A 69 -5.75 -14.23 11.04
N ALA A 70 -4.78 -15.07 11.39
CA ALA A 70 -4.80 -15.90 12.61
C ALA A 70 -4.30 -15.16 13.86
N ASP A 71 -3.56 -14.05 13.71
CA ASP A 71 -2.99 -13.27 14.81
C ASP A 71 -3.33 -11.77 14.62
N PRO A 72 -4.08 -11.14 15.54
CA PRO A 72 -4.38 -9.71 15.46
C PRO A 72 -3.15 -8.82 15.30
N ALA A 73 -2.03 -9.15 15.95
CA ALA A 73 -0.81 -8.35 15.84
C ALA A 73 -0.17 -8.49 14.46
N ALA A 74 -0.11 -9.71 13.91
CA ALA A 74 0.34 -9.95 12.54
C ALA A 74 -0.56 -9.27 11.50
N LEU A 75 -1.88 -9.24 11.71
CA LEU A 75 -2.79 -8.51 10.83
C LEU A 75 -2.50 -7.01 10.82
N SER A 76 -2.30 -6.41 11.99
CA SER A 76 -1.96 -4.99 12.12
C SER A 76 -0.64 -4.66 11.43
N ARG A 77 0.39 -5.51 11.58
CA ARG A 77 1.67 -5.32 10.89
C ARG A 77 1.50 -5.40 9.37
N LEU A 78 0.77 -6.41 8.88
CA LEU A 78 0.49 -6.56 7.46
C LEU A 78 -0.29 -5.34 6.90
N PHE A 79 -1.30 -4.88 7.64
CA PHE A 79 -2.07 -3.68 7.28
C PHE A 79 -1.17 -2.45 7.11
N ALA A 80 -0.32 -2.16 8.10
CA ALA A 80 0.55 -1.00 8.07
C ALA A 80 1.51 -1.02 6.86
N VAL A 81 2.08 -2.18 6.55
CA VAL A 81 3.01 -2.35 5.42
C VAL A 81 2.28 -2.24 4.09
N GLU A 82 1.13 -2.88 3.92
CA GLU A 82 0.38 -2.81 2.67
C GLU A 82 -0.25 -1.43 2.44
N ALA A 83 -0.71 -0.75 3.51
CA ALA A 83 -1.18 0.64 3.45
C ALA A 83 -0.06 1.57 2.98
N PHE A 84 1.14 1.44 3.57
CA PHE A 84 2.30 2.21 3.17
C PHE A 84 2.62 2.00 1.69
N ARG A 85 2.71 0.75 1.24
CA ARG A 85 3.03 0.43 -0.15
C ARG A 85 1.96 0.94 -1.12
N SER A 86 0.69 0.85 -0.75
CA SER A 86 -0.42 1.40 -1.54
C SER A 86 -0.32 2.92 -1.69
N HIS A 87 -0.11 3.65 -0.60
CA HIS A 87 0.02 5.10 -0.67
C HIS A 87 1.26 5.54 -1.47
N VAL A 88 2.39 4.83 -1.35
CA VAL A 88 3.56 5.09 -2.18
C VAL A 88 3.21 4.94 -3.67
N LEU A 89 2.58 3.83 -4.08
CA LEU A 89 2.19 3.62 -5.48
C LEU A 89 1.26 4.73 -6.00
N ASP A 90 0.23 5.09 -5.23
CA ASP A 90 -0.71 6.15 -5.62
C ASP A 90 -0.02 7.52 -5.76
N ILE A 91 0.94 7.83 -4.88
CA ILE A 91 1.72 9.07 -4.96
C ILE A 91 2.56 9.10 -6.23
N GLU A 92 3.28 8.02 -6.55
CA GLU A 92 4.10 7.98 -7.77
C GLU A 92 3.22 8.08 -9.04
N ASP A 93 2.09 7.37 -9.07
CA ASP A 93 1.12 7.44 -10.17
C ASP A 93 0.59 8.88 -10.36
N ASP A 94 0.15 9.53 -9.28
CA ASP A 94 -0.42 10.88 -9.31
C ASP A 94 0.61 11.94 -9.74
N LEU A 95 1.87 11.80 -9.30
CA LEU A 95 2.95 12.71 -9.67
C LEU A 95 3.37 12.53 -11.12
N HIS A 96 3.52 11.27 -11.57
CA HIS A 96 3.89 10.97 -12.95
C HIS A 96 2.82 11.44 -13.95
N GLY A 97 1.55 11.21 -13.63
CA GLY A 97 0.42 11.65 -14.44
C GLY A 97 0.04 13.13 -14.29
N GLN A 98 0.70 13.87 -13.38
CA GLN A 98 0.35 15.24 -13.00
C GLN A 98 -1.12 15.40 -12.56
N SER A 99 -1.74 14.32 -12.07
CA SER A 99 -3.14 14.25 -11.66
C SER A 99 -3.32 14.46 -10.16
N CYS A 100 -2.43 15.23 -9.54
CA CYS A 100 -2.41 15.44 -8.10
C CYS A 100 -3.70 16.10 -7.60
N THR A 101 -4.24 15.59 -6.50
CA THR A 101 -5.41 16.12 -5.80
C THR A 101 -5.08 16.41 -4.34
N LEU A 102 -6.03 16.97 -3.58
CA LEU A 102 -5.87 17.11 -2.12
C LEU A 102 -5.60 15.76 -1.43
N LEU A 103 -6.17 14.67 -1.96
CA LEU A 103 -5.90 13.32 -1.47
C LEU A 103 -4.43 12.92 -1.68
N THR A 104 -3.80 13.34 -2.78
CA THR A 104 -2.37 13.11 -3.00
C THR A 104 -1.53 13.76 -1.91
N LEU A 105 -1.83 15.01 -1.52
CA LEU A 105 -1.14 15.68 -0.41
C LEU A 105 -1.36 14.95 0.92
N GLN A 106 -2.59 14.52 1.21
CA GLN A 106 -2.90 13.76 2.42
C GLN A 106 -2.12 12.44 2.49
N ARG A 107 -1.98 11.72 1.37
CA ARG A 107 -1.15 10.51 1.29
C ARG A 107 0.32 10.81 1.56
N ILE A 108 0.86 11.88 0.98
CA ILE A 108 2.26 12.27 1.20
C ILE A 108 2.50 12.61 2.67
N ASP A 109 1.60 13.37 3.29
CA ASP A 109 1.69 13.74 4.70
C ASP A 109 1.62 12.50 5.61
N TRP A 110 0.74 11.55 5.28
CA TRP A 110 0.67 10.28 5.98
C TRP A 110 1.96 9.46 5.84
N VAL A 111 2.52 9.36 4.62
CA VAL A 111 3.78 8.64 4.36
C VAL A 111 4.95 9.29 5.11
N LEU A 112 5.04 10.62 5.13
CA LEU A 112 6.04 11.35 5.91
C LEU A 112 5.95 11.00 7.40
N ASN A 113 4.74 11.02 7.98
CA ASN A 113 4.54 10.65 9.37
C ASN A 113 4.95 9.19 9.65
N GLN A 114 4.60 8.25 8.77
CA GLN A 114 5.01 6.85 8.91
C GLN A 114 6.53 6.68 8.83
N LEU A 115 7.19 7.40 7.92
CA LEU A 115 8.65 7.39 7.83
C LEU A 115 9.30 8.00 9.06
N GLU A 116 8.74 9.06 9.64
CA GLU A 116 9.28 9.69 10.84
C GLU A 116 9.17 8.78 12.07
N GLN A 117 7.99 8.17 12.28
CA GLN A 117 7.68 7.44 13.51
C GLN A 117 8.01 5.95 13.44
N HIS A 118 7.99 5.35 12.24
CA HIS A 118 7.97 3.89 12.07
C HIS A 118 8.94 3.38 11.00
N TYR A 119 9.96 4.17 10.60
CA TYR A 119 10.91 3.77 9.56
C TYR A 119 11.50 2.37 9.73
N ARG A 120 12.02 2.04 10.93
CA ARG A 120 12.65 0.73 11.17
C ARG A 120 11.67 -0.42 10.94
N PHE A 121 10.46 -0.29 11.47
CA PHE A 121 9.40 -1.26 11.25
C PHE A 121 9.08 -1.44 9.76
N ILE A 122 8.92 -0.34 9.02
CA ILE A 122 8.63 -0.36 7.57
C ILE A 122 9.77 -1.01 6.80
N ALA A 123 11.02 -0.73 7.16
CA ALA A 123 12.20 -1.32 6.54
C ALA A 123 12.27 -2.84 6.79
N ASP A 124 12.17 -3.24 8.06
CA ASP A 124 12.31 -4.64 8.50
C ASP A 124 11.21 -5.55 7.92
N GLU A 125 10.00 -5.01 7.73
CA GLU A 125 8.86 -5.75 7.16
C GLU A 125 8.77 -5.68 5.61
N GLY A 126 9.78 -5.11 4.94
CA GLY A 126 9.83 -5.02 3.48
C GLY A 126 8.80 -4.05 2.88
N GLY A 127 8.46 -3.00 3.63
CA GLY A 127 7.62 -1.89 3.18
C GLY A 127 8.37 -0.87 2.31
N LEU A 128 9.70 -0.82 2.39
CA LEU A 128 10.54 -0.05 1.47
C LEU A 128 10.73 -0.85 0.17
N PHE A 129 10.02 -0.46 -0.88
CA PHE A 129 10.02 -1.13 -2.19
C PHE A 129 10.16 -0.09 -3.30
N TYR A 130 10.44 -0.56 -4.53
CA TYR A 130 10.57 0.31 -5.70
C TYR A 130 11.64 1.39 -5.44
N ASP A 131 11.39 2.64 -5.79
CA ASP A 131 12.32 3.75 -5.58
C ASP A 131 12.64 4.03 -4.11
N ASN A 132 11.95 3.42 -3.14
CA ASN A 132 12.26 3.59 -1.72
C ASN A 132 13.25 2.54 -1.18
N GLU A 133 13.53 1.49 -1.94
CA GLU A 133 14.40 0.39 -1.53
C GLU A 133 15.83 0.88 -1.25
N GLY A 134 16.42 0.42 -0.14
CA GLY A 134 17.78 0.78 0.26
C GLY A 134 18.01 2.22 0.74
N LYS A 135 16.99 3.09 0.72
CA LYS A 135 17.13 4.48 1.17
C LYS A 135 17.07 4.60 2.68
N SER A 136 17.90 5.49 3.23
CA SER A 136 17.85 5.88 4.64
C SER A 136 16.58 6.65 4.97
N GLN A 137 16.20 6.69 6.25
CA GLN A 137 15.08 7.48 6.74
C GLN A 137 15.18 8.95 6.28
N GLN A 138 16.34 9.57 6.47
CA GLN A 138 16.57 10.98 6.10
C GLN A 138 16.44 11.23 4.60
N ALA A 139 16.92 10.29 3.77
CA ALA A 139 16.81 10.39 2.32
C ALA A 139 15.33 10.29 1.87
N LEU A 140 14.56 9.40 2.49
CA LEU A 140 13.13 9.28 2.20
C LEU A 140 12.34 10.50 2.66
N LEU A 141 12.58 11.00 3.87
CA LEU A 141 11.92 12.22 4.38
C LEU A 141 12.17 13.41 3.45
N SER A 142 13.42 13.57 2.99
CA SER A 142 13.79 14.63 2.05
C SER A 142 13.12 14.45 0.69
N SER A 143 13.08 13.21 0.17
CA SER A 143 12.40 12.89 -1.09
C SER A 143 10.90 13.14 -1.04
N TYR A 144 10.22 12.72 0.02
CA TYR A 144 8.78 12.94 0.17
C TYR A 144 8.42 14.41 0.44
N ALA A 145 9.29 15.18 1.11
CA ALA A 145 9.12 16.63 1.23
C ALA A 145 9.17 17.32 -0.16
N GLN A 146 10.08 16.90 -1.04
CA GLN A 146 10.14 17.40 -2.42
C GLN A 146 8.90 16.99 -3.24
N LYS A 147 8.48 15.73 -3.14
CA LYS A 147 7.24 15.22 -3.76
C LYS A 147 6.01 16.03 -3.33
N ARG A 148 5.94 16.41 -2.05
CA ARG A 148 4.88 17.28 -1.52
C ARG A 148 4.86 18.63 -2.23
N GLN A 149 6.01 19.29 -2.34
CA GLN A 149 6.14 20.58 -3.04
C GLN A 149 5.75 20.46 -4.51
N GLN A 150 6.13 19.38 -5.19
CA GLN A 150 5.76 19.12 -6.57
C GLN A 150 4.24 18.93 -6.73
N ALA A 151 3.61 18.11 -5.88
CA ALA A 151 2.17 17.90 -5.90
C ALA A 151 1.40 19.23 -5.67
N GLN A 152 1.88 20.09 -4.78
CA GLN A 152 1.30 21.42 -4.56
C GLN A 152 1.33 22.29 -5.83
N ARG A 153 2.43 22.25 -6.60
CA ARG A 153 2.53 22.99 -7.87
C ARG A 153 1.54 22.47 -8.90
N TYR A 154 1.40 21.15 -9.05
CA TYR A 154 0.42 20.58 -9.98
C TYR A 154 -1.02 20.95 -9.62
N LEU A 155 -1.37 20.94 -8.33
CA LEU A 155 -2.67 21.41 -7.84
C LEU A 155 -2.95 22.88 -8.16
N GLN A 156 -1.96 23.75 -7.99
CA GLN A 156 -2.08 25.19 -8.29
C GLN A 156 -2.26 25.44 -9.79
N ASN A 157 -1.47 24.75 -10.62
CA ASN A 157 -1.56 24.86 -12.08
C ASN A 157 -2.91 24.37 -12.61
N ALA A 158 -3.47 23.30 -12.03
CA ALA A 158 -4.81 22.82 -12.40
C ALA A 158 -5.94 23.78 -11.98
N SER A 159 -5.69 24.64 -11.00
CA SER A 159 -6.68 25.60 -10.46
C SER A 159 -6.65 26.96 -11.15
N THR A 160 -5.70 27.19 -12.07
CA THR A 160 -5.56 28.45 -12.82
C THR A 160 -5.88 28.17 -14.29
N PRO A 161 -7.10 28.45 -14.79
CA PRO A 161 -7.37 28.36 -16.22
C PRO A 161 -6.54 29.43 -16.93
N GLY A 162 -5.81 29.03 -17.99
CA GLY A 162 -5.15 29.95 -18.91
C GLY A 162 -6.11 30.78 -19.74
#